data_AF-A0A6A4RU04-F1
#
_entry.id   AF-A0A6A4RU04-F1
#
_cell.length_a   1.000
_cell.length_b   1.000
_cell.length_c   1.000
_cell.angle_alpha   90.00
_cell.angle_beta   90.00
_cell.angle_gamma   90.00
#
_symmetry.space_group_name_H-M   'P 1'
#
loop_
_entity.id
_entity.type
_entity.pdbx_description
1 polymer ?
#
loop_
_entity_poly.entity_id
_entity_poly.type
_entity_poly.pdbx_seq_one_letter_code
_entity_poly.pdbx_strand_id
1 'polypeptide(L)'
;MRIMELNIKLTECESHQINEMRAVLRKFCLLLENIGFLLLPDVHRLIHCKAMMLNQSLLVNRRNVARLLLLLQEETLQQGALLHLHRVDCLTRWTWTRVTELTDHVRSVCSSVEDQQLISGQKIKDLTEQRCDIIVRISSLVPPTCSTALVSDWFNQLTAVNQQIGTCHHSQCFLFL
;
A
#
# COMPACT_ATOMS: atom_id res chain seq x y z
N MET A 1 13.90 11.96 -17.58
CA MET A 1 14.59 11.51 -18.81
C MET A 1 14.22 12.38 -20.02
N ARG A 2 12.94 12.52 -20.36
CA ARG A 2 12.48 13.26 -21.57
C ARG A 2 12.83 14.76 -21.61
N ILE A 3 12.76 15.46 -20.48
CA ILE A 3 13.08 16.91 -20.40
C ILE A 3 14.56 17.19 -20.70
N MET A 4 15.45 16.34 -20.19
CA MET A 4 16.90 16.49 -20.41
C MET A 4 17.28 16.22 -21.86
N GLU A 5 16.65 15.23 -22.49
CA GLU A 5 16.85 14.93 -23.91
C GLU A 5 16.39 16.08 -24.82
N LEU A 6 15.23 16.68 -24.53
CA LEU A 6 14.75 17.86 -25.25
C LEU A 6 15.68 19.05 -25.09
N ASN A 7 16.26 19.25 -23.90
CA ASN A 7 17.25 20.30 -23.68
C ASN A 7 18.52 20.11 -24.51
N ILE A 8 19.03 18.87 -24.60
CA ILE A 8 20.20 18.56 -25.43
C ILE A 8 19.91 18.90 -26.90
N LYS A 9 18.80 18.41 -27.44
CA LYS A 9 18.37 18.68 -28.82
C LYS A 9 18.21 20.17 -29.11
N LEU A 10 17.66 20.91 -28.16
CA LEU A 10 17.51 22.36 -28.27
C LEU A 10 18.88 23.06 -28.32
N THR A 11 19.81 22.65 -27.46
CA THR A 11 21.17 23.22 -27.39
C THR A 11 21.95 22.95 -28.68
N GLU A 12 21.81 21.77 -29.25
CA GLU A 12 22.40 21.40 -30.55
C GLU A 12 21.83 22.26 -31.68
N CYS A 13 20.50 22.41 -31.73
CA CYS A 13 19.81 23.24 -32.71
C CYS A 13 20.23 24.73 -32.61
N GLU A 14 20.26 25.30 -31.41
CA GLU A 14 20.75 26.66 -31.19
C GLU A 14 22.20 26.83 -31.66
N SER A 15 23.06 25.86 -31.35
CA SER A 15 24.47 25.89 -31.74
C SER A 15 24.62 25.88 -33.26
N HIS A 16 23.83 25.05 -33.95
CA HIS A 16 23.80 25.01 -35.41
C HIS A 16 23.32 26.35 -36.00
N GLN A 17 22.22 26.91 -35.50
CA GLN A 17 21.71 28.20 -35.97
C GLN A 17 22.71 29.34 -35.75
N ILE A 18 23.41 29.38 -34.61
CA ILE A 18 24.44 30.39 -34.32
C ILE A 18 25.58 30.30 -35.35
N ASN A 19 25.98 29.09 -35.75
CA ASN A 19 27.03 28.90 -36.74
C ASN A 19 26.59 29.40 -38.13
N GLU A 20 25.36 29.10 -38.55
CA GLU A 20 24.78 29.60 -39.80
C GLU A 20 24.68 31.14 -39.80
N MET A 21 24.14 31.73 -38.73
CA MET A 21 24.06 33.19 -38.58
C MET A 21 25.44 33.85 -38.63
N ARG A 22 26.45 33.24 -37.99
CA ARG A 22 27.83 33.71 -38.03
C ARG A 22 28.40 33.66 -39.44
N ALA A 23 28.18 32.59 -40.19
CA ALA A 23 28.62 32.47 -41.57
C ALA A 23 27.99 33.53 -42.48
N VAL A 24 26.68 33.76 -42.32
CA VAL A 24 25.93 34.79 -43.06
C VAL A 24 26.44 36.19 -42.74
N LEU A 25 26.63 36.53 -41.47
CA LEU A 25 27.16 37.84 -41.07
C LEU A 25 28.57 38.09 -41.63
N ARG A 26 29.44 37.08 -41.63
CA ARG A 26 30.78 37.18 -42.25
C ARG A 26 30.68 37.43 -43.75
N LYS A 27 29.81 36.70 -44.44
CA LYS A 27 29.58 36.89 -45.89
C LYS A 27 29.13 38.31 -46.19
N PHE A 28 28.18 38.85 -45.43
CA PHE A 28 27.71 40.23 -45.61
C PHE A 28 28.77 41.27 -45.26
N CYS A 29 29.60 41.04 -44.24
CA CYS A 29 30.73 41.93 -43.93
C CYS A 29 31.67 42.06 -45.13
N LEU A 30 32.12 40.93 -45.70
CA LEU A 30 32.99 40.92 -46.87
C LEU A 30 32.35 41.57 -48.10
N LEU A 31 31.06 41.33 -48.34
CA LEU A 31 30.36 41.96 -49.45
C LEU A 31 30.33 43.48 -49.26
N LEU A 32 29.92 43.97 -48.10
CA LEU A 32 29.81 45.41 -47.82
C LEU A 32 31.18 46.12 -47.88
N GLU A 33 32.25 45.46 -47.46
CA GLU A 33 33.62 45.95 -47.60
C GLU A 33 34.03 46.12 -49.08
N ASN A 34 33.62 45.19 -49.94
CA ASN A 34 34.00 45.17 -51.36
C ASN A 34 33.22 46.16 -52.24
N ILE A 35 31.97 46.50 -51.90
CA ILE A 35 31.12 47.37 -52.76
C ILE A 35 31.51 48.86 -52.60
N GLY A 36 32.36 49.22 -51.63
CA GLY A 36 33.03 50.54 -51.54
C GLY A 36 32.13 51.75 -51.25
N PHE A 37 30.82 51.58 -51.11
CA PHE A 37 29.87 52.68 -50.84
C PHE A 37 29.88 53.20 -49.40
N LEU A 38 30.42 52.42 -48.45
CA LEU A 38 30.47 52.76 -47.03
C LEU A 38 31.93 52.81 -46.57
N LEU A 39 32.22 53.73 -45.64
CA LEU A 39 33.51 53.74 -44.95
C LEU A 39 33.65 52.45 -44.13
N LEU A 40 34.83 51.81 -44.18
CA LEU A 40 35.12 50.56 -43.47
C LEU A 40 34.71 50.57 -41.97
N PRO A 41 34.93 51.67 -41.20
CA PRO A 41 34.44 51.77 -39.83
C PRO A 41 32.92 51.66 -39.68
N ASP A 42 32.15 52.22 -40.62
CA ASP A 42 30.69 52.21 -40.58
C ASP A 42 30.12 50.81 -40.87
N VAL A 43 30.75 50.08 -41.79
CA VAL A 43 30.42 48.67 -42.07
C VAL A 43 30.63 47.82 -40.82
N HIS A 44 31.79 47.93 -40.18
CA HIS A 44 32.06 47.16 -38.94
C HIS A 44 31.11 47.54 -37.81
N ARG A 45 30.79 48.84 -37.64
CA ARG A 45 29.83 49.29 -36.63
C ARG A 45 28.43 48.72 -36.89
N LEU A 46 27.97 48.71 -38.13
CA LEU A 46 26.69 48.12 -38.51
C LEU A 46 26.65 46.62 -38.19
N ILE A 47 27.66 45.87 -38.63
CA ILE A 47 27.78 44.43 -38.36
C ILE A 47 27.82 44.16 -36.85
N HIS A 48 28.59 44.94 -36.10
CA HIS A 48 28.68 44.83 -34.65
C HIS A 48 27.33 45.08 -33.97
N CYS A 49 26.61 46.16 -34.34
CA CYS A 49 25.28 46.44 -33.81
C CYS A 49 24.29 45.29 -34.10
N LYS A 50 24.31 44.73 -35.31
CA LYS A 50 23.44 43.59 -35.68
C LYS A 50 23.82 42.32 -34.90
N ALA A 51 25.11 42.03 -34.76
CA ALA A 51 25.58 40.91 -33.94
C ALA A 51 25.19 41.09 -32.47
N MET A 52 25.29 42.30 -31.92
CA MET A 52 24.88 42.61 -30.55
C MET A 52 23.38 42.36 -30.34
N MET A 53 22.51 42.82 -31.25
CA MET A 53 21.07 42.57 -31.16
C MET A 53 20.74 41.07 -31.18
N LEU A 54 21.38 40.29 -32.07
CA LEU A 54 21.20 38.84 -32.13
C LEU A 54 21.68 38.15 -30.84
N ASN A 55 22.84 38.55 -30.32
CA ASN A 55 23.37 38.02 -29.08
C ASN A 55 22.47 38.31 -27.87
N GLN A 56 21.88 39.51 -27.81
CA GLN A 56 20.93 39.86 -26.75
C GLN A 56 19.69 38.97 -26.80
N SER A 57 19.09 38.81 -27.99
CA SER A 57 17.93 37.91 -28.16
C SER A 57 18.26 36.47 -27.79
N LEU A 58 19.43 35.97 -28.19
CA LEU A 58 19.90 34.63 -27.83
C LEU A 58 20.05 34.46 -26.30
N LEU A 59 20.65 35.44 -25.62
CA LEU A 59 20.81 35.40 -24.17
C LEU A 59 19.46 35.39 -23.44
N VAL A 60 18.49 36.18 -23.91
CA VAL A 60 17.12 36.19 -23.38
C VAL A 60 16.48 34.81 -23.59
N ASN A 61 16.59 34.23 -24.78
CA ASN A 61 16.06 32.91 -25.08
C ASN A 61 16.65 31.83 -24.15
N ARG A 62 17.98 31.81 -23.99
CA ARG A 62 18.65 30.86 -23.09
C ARG A 62 18.21 31.00 -21.64
N ARG A 63 18.02 32.23 -21.15
CA ARG A 63 17.47 32.47 -19.80
C ARG A 63 16.05 31.94 -19.66
N ASN A 64 15.21 32.19 -20.66
CA ASN A 64 13.82 31.71 -20.66
C ASN A 64 13.75 30.18 -20.70
N VAL A 65 14.58 29.54 -21.52
CA VAL A 65 14.70 28.07 -21.60
C VAL A 65 15.15 27.49 -20.27
N ALA A 66 16.20 28.05 -19.66
CA ALA A 66 16.68 27.59 -18.35
C ALA A 66 15.59 27.71 -17.27
N ARG A 67 14.83 28.81 -17.28
CA ARG A 67 13.69 29.01 -16.37
C ARG A 67 12.58 27.99 -16.62
N LEU A 68 12.22 27.74 -17.87
CA LEU A 68 11.22 26.75 -18.24
C LEU A 68 11.63 25.35 -17.79
N LEU A 69 12.89 24.97 -17.99
CA LEU A 69 13.41 23.67 -17.55
C LEU A 69 13.30 23.51 -16.03
N LEU A 70 13.67 24.54 -15.27
CA LEU A 70 13.54 24.54 -13.82
C LEU A 70 12.08 24.34 -13.40
N LEU A 71 11.16 25.12 -13.96
CA LEU A 71 9.73 25.03 -13.65
C LEU A 71 9.16 23.64 -13.99
N LEU A 72 9.50 23.10 -15.15
CA LEU A 72 9.06 21.76 -15.56
C LEU A 72 9.63 20.67 -14.64
N GLN A 73 10.88 20.80 -14.21
CA GLN A 73 11.48 19.86 -13.26
C GLN A 73 10.80 19.95 -11.90
N GLU A 74 10.56 21.16 -11.40
CA GLU A 74 9.86 21.40 -10.15
C GLU A 74 8.44 20.81 -10.18
N GLU A 75 7.66 21.11 -11.21
CA GLU A 75 6.31 20.58 -11.38
C GLU A 75 6.29 19.05 -11.46
N THR A 76 7.24 18.47 -12.21
CA THR A 76 7.38 17.00 -12.31
C THR A 76 7.66 16.37 -10.94
N LEU A 77 8.53 16.99 -10.13
CA LEU A 77 8.85 16.52 -8.79
C LEU A 77 7.65 16.66 -7.84
N GLN A 78 6.94 17.79 -7.89
CA GLN A 78 5.74 18.02 -7.08
C GLN A 78 4.64 17.00 -7.39
N GLN A 79 4.37 16.75 -8.69
CA GLN A 79 3.42 15.71 -9.10
C GLN A 79 3.86 14.31 -8.62
N GLY A 80 5.16 14.00 -8.75
CA GLY A 80 5.73 12.75 -8.27
C GLY A 80 5.55 12.57 -6.75
N ALA A 81 5.78 13.61 -5.97
CA ALA A 81 5.62 13.60 -4.52
C ALA A 81 4.15 13.38 -4.11
N LEU A 82 3.21 14.07 -4.76
CA LEU A 82 1.77 13.88 -4.54
C LEU A 82 1.32 12.45 -4.82
N LEU A 83 1.74 11.89 -5.96
CA LEU A 83 1.42 10.50 -6.33
C LEU A 83 2.03 9.51 -5.34
N HIS A 84 3.25 9.76 -4.87
CA HIS A 84 3.89 8.93 -3.87
C HIS A 84 3.12 8.95 -2.55
N LEU A 85 2.78 10.14 -2.03
CA LEU A 85 1.98 10.29 -0.81
C LEU A 85 0.64 9.54 -0.93
N HIS A 86 -0.09 9.77 -2.01
CA HIS A 86 -1.36 9.09 -2.26
C HIS A 86 -1.22 7.56 -2.28
N ARG A 87 -0.15 7.03 -2.89
CA ARG A 87 0.12 5.59 -2.90
C ARG A 87 0.41 5.05 -1.51
N VAL A 88 1.24 5.75 -0.74
CA VAL A 88 1.54 5.38 0.65
C VAL A 88 0.26 5.38 1.48
N ASP A 89 -0.56 6.42 1.41
CA ASP A 89 -1.82 6.51 2.14
C ASP A 89 -2.78 5.36 1.79
N CYS A 90 -2.91 5.05 0.50
CA CYS A 90 -3.73 3.94 0.03
C CYS A 90 -3.20 2.58 0.53
N LEU A 91 -1.89 2.37 0.49
CA LEU A 91 -1.27 1.16 1.03
C LEU A 91 -1.50 1.05 2.54
N THR A 92 -1.27 2.12 3.29
CA THR A 92 -1.50 2.15 4.74
C THR A 92 -2.95 1.85 5.09
N ARG A 93 -3.92 2.48 4.40
CA ARG A 93 -5.35 2.19 4.61
C ARG A 93 -5.70 0.73 4.28
N TRP A 94 -5.19 0.21 3.17
CA TRP A 94 -5.41 -1.19 2.80
C TRP A 94 -4.82 -2.14 3.83
N THR A 95 -3.59 -1.90 4.30
CA THR A 95 -2.97 -2.72 5.35
C THR A 95 -3.76 -2.67 6.65
N TRP A 96 -4.21 -1.49 7.08
CA TRP A 96 -5.04 -1.34 8.27
C TRP A 96 -6.34 -2.12 8.14
N THR A 97 -7.03 -1.97 7.03
CA THR A 97 -8.29 -2.69 6.76
C THR A 97 -8.07 -4.20 6.84
N ARG A 98 -7.01 -4.72 6.22
CA ARG A 98 -6.67 -6.15 6.28
C ARG A 98 -6.36 -6.63 7.68
N VAL A 99 -5.58 -5.87 8.45
CA VAL A 99 -5.24 -6.23 9.82
C VAL A 99 -6.49 -6.23 10.70
N THR A 100 -7.37 -5.24 10.56
CA THR A 100 -8.64 -5.17 11.29
C THR A 100 -9.56 -6.33 10.91
N GLU A 101 -9.76 -6.61 9.62
CA GLU A 101 -10.57 -7.75 9.14
C GLU A 101 -10.08 -9.08 9.73
N LEU A 102 -8.77 -9.33 9.70
CA LEU A 102 -8.18 -10.54 10.26
C LEU A 102 -8.34 -10.60 11.78
N THR A 103 -8.13 -9.48 12.47
CA THR A 103 -8.27 -9.40 13.92
C THR A 103 -9.72 -9.65 14.35
N ASP A 104 -10.69 -9.09 13.63
CA ASP A 104 -12.11 -9.28 13.90
C ASP A 104 -12.56 -10.71 13.58
N HIS A 105 -12.03 -11.30 12.51
CA HIS A 105 -12.26 -12.71 12.19
C HIS A 105 -11.76 -13.63 13.31
N VAL A 106 -10.50 -13.45 13.74
CA VAL A 106 -9.93 -14.23 14.86
C VAL A 106 -10.74 -14.03 16.13
N ARG A 107 -11.11 -12.78 16.46
CA ARG A 107 -11.95 -12.49 17.64
C ARG A 107 -13.28 -13.22 17.57
N SER A 108 -13.96 -13.20 16.42
CA SER A 108 -15.22 -13.91 16.22
C SER A 108 -15.08 -15.41 16.42
N VAL A 109 -14.00 -16.02 15.90
CA VAL A 109 -13.74 -17.45 16.08
C VAL A 109 -13.47 -17.76 17.55
N CYS A 110 -12.64 -16.97 18.24
CA CYS A 110 -12.36 -17.14 19.66
C CYS A 110 -13.64 -17.04 20.52
N SER A 111 -14.50 -16.04 20.28
CA SER A 111 -15.77 -15.91 21.00
C SER A 111 -16.70 -17.10 20.77
N SER A 112 -16.76 -17.65 19.56
CA SER A 112 -17.56 -18.86 19.30
C SER A 112 -17.05 -20.11 20.01
N VAL A 113 -15.72 -20.20 20.23
CA VAL A 113 -15.09 -21.30 20.96
C VAL A 113 -15.36 -21.16 22.47
N GLU A 114 -15.30 -19.95 23.01
CA GLU A 114 -15.64 -19.67 24.41
C GLU A 114 -17.11 -20.04 24.71
N ASP A 115 -18.05 -19.66 23.84
CA ASP A 115 -19.46 -20.02 23.98
C ASP A 115 -19.67 -21.55 23.92
N GLN A 116 -19.01 -22.24 22.98
CA GLN A 116 -19.07 -23.71 22.89
C GLN A 116 -18.44 -24.40 24.10
N GLN A 117 -17.34 -23.87 24.65
CA GLN A 117 -16.71 -24.39 25.86
C GLN A 117 -17.56 -24.13 27.11
N LEU A 118 -18.24 -22.99 27.21
CA LEU A 118 -19.17 -22.70 28.31
C LEU A 118 -20.37 -23.64 28.26
N ILE A 119 -20.97 -23.86 27.09
CA ILE A 119 -22.10 -24.79 26.90
C ILE A 119 -21.67 -26.22 27.25
N SER A 120 -20.49 -26.64 26.76
CA SER A 120 -19.96 -27.98 27.02
C SER A 120 -19.56 -28.18 28.50
N GLY A 121 -18.96 -27.16 29.12
CA GLY A 121 -18.61 -27.16 30.54
C GLY A 121 -19.82 -27.19 31.45
N GLN A 122 -20.89 -26.44 31.13
CA GLN A 122 -22.14 -26.48 31.88
C GLN A 122 -22.80 -27.86 31.76
N LYS A 123 -22.87 -28.42 30.55
CA LYS A 123 -23.43 -29.76 30.33
C LYS A 123 -22.69 -30.85 31.11
N ILE A 124 -21.36 -30.77 31.21
CA ILE A 124 -20.56 -31.71 32.02
C ILE A 124 -20.87 -31.56 33.52
N LYS A 125 -21.07 -30.33 34.01
CA LYS A 125 -21.49 -30.09 35.41
C LYS A 125 -22.84 -30.71 35.70
N ASP A 126 -23.84 -30.48 34.85
CA ASP A 126 -25.19 -31.02 35.01
C ASP A 126 -25.19 -32.56 35.02
N LEU A 127 -24.43 -33.19 34.11
CA LEU A 127 -24.26 -34.65 34.08
C LEU A 127 -23.53 -35.19 35.32
N THR A 128 -22.60 -34.42 35.88
CA THR A 128 -21.88 -34.79 37.10
C THR A 128 -22.79 -34.73 38.32
N GLU A 129 -23.66 -33.73 38.39
CA GLU A 129 -24.70 -33.61 39.43
C GLU A 129 -25.72 -34.76 39.34
N GLN A 130 -26.20 -35.06 38.13
CA GLN A 130 -27.08 -36.22 37.90
C GLN A 130 -26.44 -37.55 38.34
N ARG A 131 -25.13 -37.70 38.11
CA ARG A 131 -24.38 -38.87 38.57
C ARG A 131 -24.34 -38.94 40.10
N CYS A 132 -24.13 -37.81 40.78
CA CYS A 132 -24.16 -37.73 42.24
C CYS A 132 -25.54 -38.10 42.78
N ASP A 133 -26.64 -37.62 42.18
CA ASP A 133 -28.01 -37.97 42.58
C ASP A 133 -28.29 -39.47 42.48
N ILE A 134 -27.82 -40.10 41.40
CA ILE A 134 -27.93 -41.55 41.21
C ILE A 134 -27.16 -42.28 42.31
N ILE A 135 -25.93 -41.85 42.62
CA ILE A 135 -25.10 -42.44 43.69
C ILE A 135 -25.75 -42.29 45.07
N VAL A 136 -26.29 -41.10 45.38
CA VAL A 136 -27.00 -40.85 46.64
C VAL A 136 -28.25 -41.72 46.75
N ARG A 137 -29.02 -41.84 45.67
CA ARG A 137 -30.20 -42.72 45.61
C ARG A 137 -29.83 -44.18 45.85
N ILE A 138 -28.76 -44.66 45.23
CA ILE A 138 -28.23 -46.03 45.47
C ILE A 138 -27.84 -46.21 46.94
N SER A 139 -27.16 -45.22 47.52
CA SER A 139 -26.69 -45.26 48.92
C SER A 139 -27.84 -45.33 49.94
N SER A 140 -29.06 -44.96 49.53
CA SER A 140 -30.27 -45.02 50.36
C SER A 140 -31.06 -46.33 50.22
N LEU A 141 -30.66 -47.25 49.34
CA LEU A 141 -31.36 -48.50 49.12
C LEU A 141 -31.08 -49.50 50.26
N VAL A 142 -32.10 -49.80 51.06
CA VAL A 142 -32.08 -50.82 52.11
C VAL A 142 -33.08 -51.94 51.76
N PRO A 143 -32.80 -53.22 52.05
CA PRO A 143 -33.81 -54.29 51.90
C PRO A 143 -35.05 -54.03 52.78
N PRO A 144 -36.28 -54.41 52.37
CA PRO A 144 -36.65 -55.24 51.22
C PRO A 144 -36.98 -54.45 49.94
N THR A 145 -36.83 -53.12 49.94
CA THR A 145 -37.12 -52.25 48.79
C THR A 145 -36.14 -52.39 47.62
N CYS A 146 -35.06 -53.15 47.79
CA CYS A 146 -34.09 -53.46 46.75
C CYS A 146 -34.56 -54.65 45.91
N SER A 147 -34.89 -54.42 44.64
CA SER A 147 -35.27 -55.45 43.68
C SER A 147 -34.25 -55.55 42.54
N THR A 148 -34.13 -56.72 41.92
CA THR A 148 -33.21 -56.94 40.79
C THR A 148 -33.48 -56.01 39.62
N ALA A 149 -34.75 -55.68 39.36
CA ALA A 149 -35.14 -54.72 38.33
C ALA A 149 -34.62 -53.31 38.64
N LEU A 150 -34.77 -52.86 39.90
CA LEU A 150 -34.26 -51.57 40.36
C LEU A 150 -32.74 -51.52 40.30
N VAL A 151 -32.06 -52.65 40.58
CA VAL A 151 -30.61 -52.76 40.44
C VAL A 151 -30.13 -52.63 39.00
N SER A 152 -30.80 -53.32 38.08
CA SER A 152 -30.49 -53.20 36.65
C SER A 152 -30.78 -51.80 36.10
N ASP A 153 -31.83 -51.13 36.60
CA ASP A 153 -32.23 -49.81 36.16
C ASP A 153 -31.21 -48.74 36.56
N TRP A 154 -30.78 -48.69 37.83
CA TRP A 154 -29.75 -47.72 38.23
C TRP A 154 -28.40 -48.02 37.57
N PHE A 155 -28.05 -49.30 37.35
CA PHE A 155 -26.82 -49.66 36.63
C PHE A 155 -26.84 -49.11 35.20
N ASN A 156 -27.97 -49.25 34.50
CA ASN A 156 -28.14 -48.72 33.16
C ASN A 156 -28.11 -47.17 33.15
N GLN A 157 -28.78 -46.52 34.11
CA GLN A 157 -28.77 -45.06 34.24
C GLN A 157 -27.36 -44.52 34.51
N LEU A 158 -26.63 -45.12 35.44
CA LEU A 158 -25.26 -44.72 35.77
C LEU A 158 -24.31 -44.95 34.58
N THR A 159 -24.47 -46.07 33.88
CA THR A 159 -23.69 -46.38 32.68
C THR A 159 -23.97 -45.38 31.56
N ALA A 160 -25.24 -45.03 31.34
CA ALA A 160 -25.64 -44.04 30.34
C ALA A 160 -25.05 -42.65 30.64
N VAL A 161 -25.13 -42.19 31.89
CA VAL A 161 -24.54 -40.89 32.30
C VAL A 161 -23.02 -40.91 32.15
N ASN A 162 -22.35 -41.98 32.57
CA ASN A 162 -20.89 -42.11 32.41
C ASN A 162 -20.46 -42.13 30.93
N GLN A 163 -21.23 -42.77 30.06
CA GLN A 163 -20.97 -42.74 28.62
C GLN A 163 -21.14 -41.32 28.05
N GLN A 164 -22.19 -40.60 28.44
CA GLN A 164 -22.42 -39.23 27.98
C GLN A 164 -21.32 -38.26 28.44
N ILE A 165 -20.82 -38.41 29.67
CA ILE A 165 -19.66 -37.65 30.17
C ILE A 165 -18.41 -37.99 29.33
N GLY A 166 -18.17 -39.27 29.06
CA GLY A 166 -17.06 -39.73 28.22
C GLY A 166 -17.10 -39.13 26.80
N THR A 167 -18.27 -39.08 26.17
CA THR A 167 -18.44 -38.48 24.84
C THR A 167 -18.23 -36.96 24.85
N CYS A 168 -18.65 -36.26 25.90
CA CYS A 168 -18.44 -34.81 26.04
C CYS A 168 -16.95 -34.45 26.21
N HIS A 169 -16.19 -35.22 26.99
CA HIS A 169 -14.74 -34.99 27.12
C HIS A 169 -13.96 -35.29 25.84
N HIS A 170 -14.35 -36.33 25.10
CA HIS A 170 -13.70 -36.67 23.83
C HIS A 170 -13.87 -35.56 22.78
N SER A 171 -15.06 -34.96 22.72
CA SER A 171 -15.35 -33.86 21.78
C SER A 171 -14.66 -32.54 22.16
N GLN A 172 -14.37 -32.28 23.44
CA GLN A 172 -13.58 -31.12 23.86
C GLN A 172 -12.09 -31.22 23.48
N CYS A 173 -11.48 -32.42 23.48
CA CYS A 173 -10.08 -32.60 23.09
C CYS A 173 -9.81 -32.36 21.59
N PHE A 174 -10.81 -32.49 20.72
CA PHE A 174 -10.68 -32.22 19.28
C PHE A 174 -10.83 -30.73 18.90
N LEU A 175 -11.31 -29.88 19.79
CA LEU A 175 -11.47 -28.43 19.53
C LEU A 175 -10.17 -27.63 19.71
N PHE A 176 -9.08 -28.28 20.16
CA PHE A 176 -7.78 -27.65 20.44
C PHE A 176 -6.63 -28.14 19.52
N LEU A 177 -6.93 -28.94 18.49
CA LEU A 177 -6.00 -29.39 17.44
C LEU A 177 -6.47 -28.89 16.07
#